data_AF-A0AAJ1SJ14-F1
#
_entry.id   AF-A0AAJ1SJ14-F1
#
_cell.length_a   1.000
_cell.length_b   1.000
_cell.length_c   1.000
_cell.angle_alpha   90.00
_cell.angle_beta   90.00
_cell.angle_gamma   90.00
#
_symmetry.space_group_name_H-M   'P 1'
#
loop_
_entity.id
_entity.type
_entity.pdbx_description
1 polymer ?
#
loop_
_entity_poly.entity_id
_entity_poly.type
_entity_poly.pdbx_seq_one_letter_code
_entity_poly.pdbx_strand_id
1 'polypeptide(L)'
;MPRRSTIALATAGALASTGSAYLGARNLLVGQAMHVRTVIPKSWEPPPRADGVYTRGGGPVQRWRHGVPFDLHLMIFGDSTATGYGCATAEEVPGVVIARNLAEQSGLRIRLSTKAIVGATSKGVLGQVDAMFVAGPPPDVAVIIIGANDITALNGVGPSAQRLGTSVRKLRNRGAVVVVGTCPDFGLITAIPQPLRSLARTRGLQLARAQGAAVRAAGGVPVPLAHLLAPKFREMPELMFSSDRYHPSAAGYAEAAEQLLLALCEALGERIPALALPAATPVVAARRTMVSRLWPRPSPARATAAIASG
;
A
#
# COMPACT_ATOMS: atom_id res chain seq x y z
N MET A 1 20.37 53.44 -52.71
CA MET A 1 21.40 52.81 -51.85
C MET A 1 21.33 53.49 -50.49
N PRO A 2 21.39 52.80 -49.33
CA PRO A 2 20.92 51.47 -48.89
C PRO A 2 19.70 51.65 -47.93
N ARG A 3 19.05 50.70 -47.25
CA ARG A 3 19.36 49.30 -46.90
C ARG A 3 18.05 48.56 -46.62
N ARG A 4 18.05 47.29 -47.01
CA ARG A 4 17.00 46.28 -46.83
C ARG A 4 16.95 45.79 -45.37
N SER A 5 15.74 45.40 -44.97
CA SER A 5 15.40 44.27 -44.08
C SER A 5 15.86 44.28 -42.62
N THR A 6 14.93 44.61 -41.73
CA THR A 6 14.92 44.21 -40.30
C THR A 6 13.61 43.50 -39.93
N ILE A 7 13.16 42.59 -40.80
CA ILE A 7 12.12 41.60 -40.44
C ILE A 7 12.73 40.21 -40.65
N ALA A 8 13.68 39.86 -39.79
CA ALA A 8 14.21 38.50 -39.69
C ALA A 8 14.86 38.28 -38.32
N LEU A 9 14.16 38.59 -37.22
CA LEU A 9 14.63 38.16 -35.89
C LEU A 9 13.51 38.10 -34.84
N ALA A 10 12.36 37.52 -35.19
CA ALA A 10 11.27 37.30 -34.22
C ALA A 10 10.78 35.84 -34.15
N THR A 11 11.43 34.91 -34.85
CA THR A 11 11.01 33.49 -34.93
C THR A 11 12.01 32.47 -34.38
N ALA A 12 13.12 32.92 -33.76
CA ALA A 12 14.08 32.03 -33.09
C ALA A 12 13.88 31.93 -31.56
N GLY A 13 13.19 32.90 -30.94
CA GLY A 13 13.07 32.99 -29.47
C GLY A 13 11.97 32.11 -28.85
N ALA A 14 10.96 31.69 -29.62
CA ALA A 14 9.84 30.92 -29.10
C ALA A 14 10.08 29.39 -29.06
N LEU A 15 11.07 28.88 -29.81
CA LEU A 15 11.48 27.47 -29.76
C LEU A 15 12.55 27.21 -28.68
N ALA A 16 13.33 28.23 -28.33
CA ALA A 16 14.34 28.15 -27.27
C ALA A 16 13.73 28.12 -25.85
N SER A 17 12.51 28.65 -25.67
CA SER A 17 11.85 28.78 -24.35
C SER A 17 11.20 27.49 -23.85
N THR A 18 10.76 26.59 -24.73
CA THR A 18 10.18 25.29 -24.34
C THR A 18 11.25 24.20 -24.23
N GLY A 19 12.21 24.14 -25.15
CA GLY A 19 13.29 23.13 -25.14
C GLY A 19 14.23 23.25 -23.93
N SER A 20 14.69 24.47 -23.62
CA SER A 20 15.63 24.73 -22.51
C SER A 20 14.97 24.53 -21.15
N ALA A 21 13.71 24.98 -20.99
CA ALA A 21 12.94 24.77 -19.77
C ALA A 21 12.63 23.28 -19.55
N TYR A 22 12.26 22.55 -20.61
CA TYR A 22 12.05 21.10 -20.54
C TYR A 22 13.32 20.34 -20.15
N LEU A 23 14.46 20.66 -20.79
CA LEU A 23 15.75 20.07 -20.46
C LEU A 23 16.18 20.41 -19.02
N GLY A 24 15.98 21.65 -18.57
CA GLY A 24 16.23 22.07 -17.19
C GLY A 24 15.40 21.29 -16.17
N ALA A 25 14.09 21.18 -16.40
CA ALA A 25 13.19 20.40 -15.54
C ALA A 25 13.56 18.91 -15.52
N ARG A 26 13.89 18.33 -16.68
CA ARG A 26 14.37 16.95 -16.79
C ARG A 26 15.66 16.74 -16.01
N ASN A 27 16.65 17.62 -16.16
CA ASN A 27 17.94 17.52 -15.47
C ASN A 27 17.76 17.66 -13.95
N LEU A 28 16.88 18.54 -13.49
CA LEU A 28 16.52 18.65 -12.07
C LEU A 28 15.93 17.35 -11.54
N LEU A 29 14.95 16.77 -12.23
CA LEU A 29 14.32 15.51 -11.82
C LEU A 29 15.31 14.34 -11.80
N VAL A 30 16.19 14.25 -12.81
CA VAL A 30 17.25 13.25 -12.86
C VAL A 30 18.23 13.45 -11.71
N GLY A 31 18.66 14.69 -11.44
CA GLY A 31 19.51 15.03 -10.30
C GLY A 31 18.88 14.63 -8.97
N GLN A 32 17.58 14.92 -8.78
CA GLN A 32 16.83 14.52 -7.58
C GLN A 32 16.74 12.99 -7.45
N ALA A 33 16.48 12.28 -8.54
CA ALA A 33 16.42 10.82 -8.52
C ALA A 33 17.78 10.20 -8.16
N MET A 34 18.87 10.77 -8.64
CA MET A 34 20.23 10.33 -8.30
C MET A 34 20.56 10.61 -6.83
N HIS A 35 20.21 11.79 -6.32
CA HIS A 35 20.40 12.14 -4.91
C HIS A 35 19.59 11.23 -3.96
N VAL A 36 18.33 10.92 -4.31
CA VAL A 36 17.51 10.00 -3.53
C VAL A 36 18.17 8.62 -3.41
N ARG A 37 18.82 8.13 -4.48
CA ARG A 37 19.54 6.85 -4.47
C ARG A 37 20.80 6.85 -3.58
N THR A 38 21.34 8.01 -3.23
CA THR A 38 22.47 8.12 -2.29
C THR A 38 22.01 8.30 -0.84
N VAL A 39 20.82 8.87 -0.62
CA VAL A 39 20.30 9.18 0.72
C VAL A 39 19.46 8.03 1.30
N ILE A 40 18.72 7.30 0.47
CA ILE A 40 17.95 6.13 0.91
C ILE A 40 18.93 4.94 0.97
N PRO A 41 19.29 4.46 2.17
CA PRO A 41 20.19 3.34 2.32
C PRO A 41 19.58 2.09 1.69
N LYS A 42 20.41 1.32 0.99
CA LYS A 42 20.07 -0.06 0.67
C LYS A 42 20.50 -0.91 1.86
N SER A 43 19.54 -1.44 2.63
CA SER A 43 19.78 -2.64 3.42
C SER A 43 20.07 -3.82 2.48
N TRP A 44 21.25 -4.40 2.64
CA TRP A 44 21.70 -5.58 1.88
C TRP A 44 21.44 -6.87 2.65
N GLU A 45 20.92 -6.77 3.87
CA GLU A 45 20.58 -7.94 4.67
C GLU A 45 19.33 -8.60 4.11
N PRO A 46 19.35 -9.93 3.89
CA PRO A 46 18.17 -10.63 3.47
C PRO A 46 17.09 -10.49 4.55
N PRO A 47 15.82 -10.21 4.18
CA PRO A 47 14.74 -10.11 5.14
C PRO A 47 14.62 -11.41 5.95
N PRO A 48 14.20 -11.33 7.22
CA PRO A 48 14.11 -12.49 8.10
C PRO A 48 13.31 -13.63 7.46
N ARG A 49 13.85 -14.86 7.52
CA ARG A 49 13.14 -16.05 7.02
C ARG A 49 12.11 -16.49 8.04
N ALA A 50 10.84 -16.45 7.66
CA ALA A 50 9.73 -16.74 8.55
C ALA A 50 8.76 -17.82 8.04
N ASP A 51 9.11 -18.55 6.99
CA ASP A 51 8.24 -19.60 6.44
C ASP A 51 8.08 -20.76 7.45
N GLY A 52 6.84 -21.13 7.75
CA GLY A 52 6.53 -22.09 8.80
C GLY A 52 5.03 -22.29 8.98
N VAL A 53 4.66 -23.02 10.03
CA VAL A 53 3.27 -23.23 10.44
C VAL A 53 3.00 -22.45 11.72
N TYR A 54 1.93 -21.67 11.68
CA TYR A 54 1.47 -20.78 12.73
C TYR A 54 0.15 -21.29 13.29
N THR A 55 0.02 -21.28 14.61
CA THR A 55 -1.14 -21.81 15.32
C THR A 55 -1.70 -20.77 16.29
N ARG A 56 -3.00 -20.90 16.61
CA ARG A 56 -3.66 -20.10 17.64
C ARG A 56 -2.93 -20.19 18.98
N GLY A 57 -2.92 -19.09 19.73
CA GLY A 57 -2.17 -18.96 20.98
C GLY A 57 -0.68 -18.68 20.80
N GLY A 58 -0.18 -18.66 19.55
CA GLY A 58 1.20 -18.32 19.23
C GLY A 58 2.18 -19.44 19.55
N GLY A 59 3.33 -19.07 20.12
CA GLY A 59 4.45 -19.98 20.40
C GLY A 59 5.52 -20.03 19.29
N PRO A 60 6.54 -20.89 19.48
CA PRO A 60 7.63 -21.05 18.52
C PRO A 60 7.11 -21.51 17.15
N VAL A 61 7.61 -20.88 16.09
CA VAL A 61 7.22 -21.24 14.72
C VAL A 61 7.74 -22.63 14.38
N GLN A 62 6.83 -23.52 13.98
CA GLN A 62 7.22 -24.82 13.45
C GLN A 62 7.66 -24.67 11.99
N ARG A 63 8.93 -24.93 11.70
CA ARG A 63 9.42 -24.90 10.32
C ARG A 63 8.67 -25.92 9.46
N TRP A 64 8.20 -25.48 8.30
CA TRP A 64 7.50 -26.34 7.35
C TRP A 64 8.41 -27.47 6.82
N ARG A 65 7.90 -28.70 6.88
CA ARG A 65 8.47 -29.90 6.23
C ARG A 65 7.32 -30.75 5.70
N HIS A 66 7.62 -31.62 4.75
CA HIS A 66 6.62 -32.57 4.27
C HIS A 66 6.06 -33.40 5.44
N GLY A 67 4.73 -33.52 5.51
CA GLY A 67 4.04 -34.22 6.60
C GLY A 67 3.75 -33.38 7.85
N VAL A 68 4.27 -32.15 7.97
CA VAL A 68 3.78 -31.21 8.99
C VAL A 68 2.32 -30.89 8.64
N PRO A 69 1.38 -31.00 9.58
CA PRO A 69 -0.01 -30.77 9.26
C PRO A 69 -0.36 -29.28 9.29
N PHE A 70 -1.18 -28.85 8.34
CA PHE A 70 -1.70 -27.49 8.23
C PHE A 70 -3.12 -27.54 7.65
N ASP A 71 -3.90 -26.48 7.87
CA ASP A 71 -5.29 -26.41 7.41
C ASP A 71 -5.47 -25.38 6.28
N LEU A 72 -4.60 -24.36 6.23
CA LEU A 72 -4.63 -23.32 5.19
C LEU A 72 -3.21 -22.91 4.78
N HIS A 73 -2.93 -22.90 3.47
CA HIS A 73 -1.68 -22.41 2.90
C HIS A 73 -1.79 -20.95 2.45
N LEU A 74 -1.13 -20.07 3.19
CA LEU A 74 -0.97 -18.64 2.90
C LEU A 74 0.35 -18.38 2.16
N MET A 75 0.24 -17.72 1.01
CA MET A 75 1.37 -17.38 0.15
C MET A 75 1.56 -15.86 0.02
N ILE A 76 2.78 -15.37 0.26
CA ILE A 76 3.13 -13.95 0.09
C ILE A 76 3.98 -13.75 -1.17
N PHE A 77 3.57 -12.83 -2.03
CA PHE A 77 4.28 -12.41 -3.24
C PHE A 77 4.49 -10.90 -3.26
N GLY A 78 5.48 -10.44 -4.03
CA GLY A 78 5.69 -9.02 -4.23
C GLY A 78 7.14 -8.57 -4.18
N ASP A 79 7.32 -7.34 -3.72
CA ASP A 79 8.61 -6.65 -3.64
C ASP A 79 9.18 -6.58 -2.21
N SER A 80 10.04 -5.60 -1.93
CA SER A 80 10.64 -5.39 -0.61
C SER A 80 9.60 -5.18 0.49
N THR A 81 8.48 -4.52 0.19
CA THR A 81 7.39 -4.34 1.16
C THR A 81 6.76 -5.69 1.50
N ALA A 82 6.54 -6.57 0.53
CA ALA A 82 6.04 -7.92 0.78
C ALA A 82 7.02 -8.79 1.58
N THR A 83 8.32 -8.55 1.45
CA THR A 83 9.33 -9.28 2.24
C THR A 83 9.46 -8.83 3.69
N GLY A 84 8.90 -7.67 4.08
CA GLY A 84 9.17 -7.06 5.39
C GLY A 84 10.53 -6.37 5.46
N TYR A 85 10.95 -5.72 4.38
CA TYR A 85 12.22 -5.01 4.35
C TYR A 85 12.25 -3.88 5.38
N GLY A 86 13.27 -3.84 6.23
CA GLY A 86 13.37 -2.92 7.36
C GLY A 86 12.88 -3.49 8.69
N CYS A 87 12.32 -4.70 8.71
CA CYS A 87 12.06 -5.44 9.95
C CYS A 87 13.36 -5.97 10.56
N ALA A 88 13.48 -5.89 11.88
CA ALA A 88 14.60 -6.43 12.63
C ALA A 88 14.41 -7.93 12.95
N THR A 89 13.16 -8.36 13.11
CA THR A 89 12.83 -9.74 13.51
C THR A 89 11.82 -10.39 12.56
N ALA A 90 11.79 -11.72 12.55
CA ALA A 90 10.84 -12.49 11.76
C ALA A 90 9.38 -12.27 12.20
N GLU A 91 9.14 -11.88 13.45
CA GLU A 91 7.79 -11.63 13.96
C GLU A 91 7.15 -10.36 13.39
N GLU A 92 7.97 -9.45 12.86
CA GLU A 92 7.54 -8.15 12.36
C GLU A 92 7.19 -8.18 10.87
N VAL A 93 7.62 -9.21 10.13
CA VAL A 93 7.40 -9.24 8.67
C VAL A 93 5.90 -9.43 8.39
N PRO A 94 5.36 -8.77 7.34
CA PRO A 94 3.91 -8.71 7.13
C PRO A 94 3.27 -10.09 6.95
N GLY A 95 3.98 -11.04 6.33
CA GLY A 95 3.50 -12.42 6.19
C GLY A 95 3.21 -13.10 7.53
N VAL A 96 4.05 -12.86 8.54
CA VAL A 96 3.90 -13.43 9.89
C VAL A 96 2.79 -12.76 10.65
N VAL A 97 2.71 -11.43 10.60
CA VAL A 97 1.63 -10.68 11.23
C VAL A 97 0.28 -11.16 10.69
N ILE A 98 0.15 -11.34 9.38
CA ILE A 98 -1.07 -11.89 8.76
C ILE A 98 -1.29 -13.34 9.22
N ALA A 99 -0.28 -14.22 9.15
CA ALA A 99 -0.43 -15.63 9.48
C ALA A 99 -0.84 -15.87 10.95
N ARG A 100 -0.23 -15.15 11.90
CA ARG A 100 -0.56 -15.24 13.32
C ARG A 100 -1.97 -14.75 13.60
N ASN A 101 -2.33 -13.57 13.11
CA ASN A 101 -3.66 -13.02 13.34
C ASN A 101 -4.75 -13.88 12.65
N LEU A 102 -4.46 -14.43 11.47
CA LEU A 102 -5.36 -15.36 10.80
C LEU A 102 -5.52 -16.67 11.60
N ALA A 103 -4.43 -17.23 12.14
CA ALA A 103 -4.48 -18.41 13.01
C ALA A 103 -5.29 -18.14 14.29
N GLU A 104 -5.10 -16.95 14.88
CA GLU A 104 -5.81 -16.54 16.09
C GLU A 104 -7.32 -16.41 15.85
N GLN A 105 -7.72 -15.74 14.77
CA GLN A 105 -9.14 -15.51 14.44
C GLN A 105 -9.85 -16.77 13.96
N SER A 106 -9.19 -17.61 13.14
CA SER A 106 -9.81 -18.79 12.54
C SER A 106 -9.70 -20.06 13.39
N GLY A 107 -8.73 -20.13 14.30
CA GLY A 107 -8.32 -21.36 14.97
C GLY A 107 -7.59 -22.37 14.07
N LEU A 108 -7.34 -22.04 12.80
CA LEU A 108 -6.67 -22.91 11.83
C LEU A 108 -5.15 -22.85 11.98
N ARG A 109 -4.47 -23.92 11.55
CA ARG A 109 -3.01 -23.95 11.38
C ARG A 109 -2.65 -23.37 10.02
N ILE A 110 -2.00 -22.21 10.04
CA ILE A 110 -1.66 -21.44 8.85
C ILE A 110 -0.24 -21.77 8.44
N ARG A 111 -0.07 -22.45 7.30
CA ARG A 111 1.23 -22.59 6.65
C ARG A 111 1.54 -21.30 5.90
N LEU A 112 2.55 -20.56 6.33
CA LEU A 112 3.08 -19.39 5.63
C LEU A 112 4.19 -19.80 4.65
N SER A 113 4.18 -19.23 3.46
CA SER A 113 5.29 -19.31 2.51
C SER A 113 5.49 -17.99 1.78
N THR A 114 6.75 -17.60 1.58
CA THR A 114 7.10 -16.29 1.01
C THR A 114 7.94 -16.46 -0.26
N LYS A 115 7.48 -15.86 -1.36
CA LYS A 115 8.24 -15.76 -2.62
C LYS A 115 8.38 -14.32 -3.13
N ALA A 116 8.17 -13.35 -2.25
CA ALA A 116 8.50 -11.96 -2.52
C ALA A 116 10.01 -11.77 -2.71
N ILE A 117 10.39 -10.86 -3.63
CA ILE A 117 11.77 -10.59 -4.00
C ILE A 117 12.01 -9.09 -3.94
N VAL A 118 13.01 -8.66 -3.16
CA VAL A 118 13.43 -7.27 -3.08
C VAL A 118 13.72 -6.71 -4.49
N GLY A 119 13.17 -5.54 -4.79
CA GLY A 119 13.33 -4.91 -6.11
C GLY A 119 12.44 -5.47 -7.22
N ALA A 120 11.60 -6.48 -6.94
CA ALA A 120 10.65 -6.97 -7.93
C ALA A 120 9.71 -5.86 -8.39
N THR A 121 9.37 -5.90 -9.68
CA THR A 121 8.29 -5.10 -10.28
C THR A 121 7.17 -6.02 -10.70
N SER A 122 6.07 -5.47 -11.21
CA SER A 122 4.99 -6.21 -11.87
C SER A 122 5.48 -7.21 -12.95
N LYS A 123 6.67 -7.00 -13.55
CA LYS A 123 7.28 -7.94 -14.50
C LYS A 123 7.71 -9.26 -13.86
N GLY A 124 8.12 -9.23 -12.59
CA GLY A 124 8.68 -10.39 -11.87
C GLY A 124 7.64 -11.21 -11.11
N VAL A 125 6.48 -10.63 -10.74
CA VAL A 125 5.48 -11.30 -9.90
C VAL A 125 4.95 -12.58 -10.54
N LEU A 126 4.71 -12.60 -11.85
CA LEU A 126 4.27 -13.81 -12.54
C LEU A 126 5.30 -14.95 -12.42
N GLY A 127 6.59 -14.63 -12.50
CA GLY A 127 7.65 -15.60 -12.28
C GLY A 127 7.68 -16.15 -10.85
N GLN A 128 7.36 -15.33 -9.84
CA GLN A 128 7.22 -15.80 -8.46
C GLN A 128 6.07 -16.80 -8.31
N VAL A 129 4.92 -16.51 -8.94
CA VAL A 129 3.74 -17.39 -8.96
C VAL A 129 4.07 -18.71 -9.65
N ASP A 130 4.77 -18.65 -10.80
CA ASP A 130 5.12 -19.82 -11.58
C ASP A 130 6.12 -20.72 -10.85
N ALA A 131 7.14 -20.13 -10.24
CA ALA A 131 8.09 -20.86 -9.39
C ALA A 131 7.41 -21.53 -8.19
N MET A 132 6.37 -20.91 -7.62
CA MET A 132 5.58 -21.51 -6.55
C MET A 132 4.81 -22.75 -7.03
N PHE A 133 4.16 -22.70 -8.19
CA PHE A 133 3.43 -23.86 -8.72
C PHE A 133 4.35 -25.03 -9.10
N VAL A 134 5.61 -24.76 -9.43
CA VAL A 134 6.61 -25.81 -9.61
C VAL A 134 7.00 -26.46 -8.27
N ALA A 135 7.04 -25.67 -7.20
CA ALA A 135 7.48 -26.14 -5.89
C ALA A 135 6.43 -26.96 -5.13
N GLY A 136 5.15 -26.91 -5.51
CA GLY A 136 4.10 -27.64 -4.82
C GLY A 136 2.68 -27.29 -5.24
N PRO A 137 1.66 -27.75 -4.49
CA PRO A 137 0.26 -27.46 -4.77
C PRO A 137 -0.02 -25.95 -4.70
N PRO A 138 -1.07 -25.48 -5.40
CA PRO A 138 -1.49 -24.08 -5.31
C PRO A 138 -1.87 -23.72 -3.87
N PRO A 139 -1.66 -22.46 -3.44
CA PRO A 139 -2.06 -22.01 -2.13
C PRO A 139 -3.57 -21.81 -2.07
N ASP A 140 -4.12 -21.92 -0.86
CA ASP A 140 -5.52 -21.57 -0.59
C ASP A 140 -5.71 -20.05 -0.64
N VAL A 141 -4.68 -19.31 -0.22
CA VAL A 141 -4.68 -17.86 -0.12
C VAL A 141 -3.37 -17.28 -0.64
N ALA A 142 -3.46 -16.19 -1.41
CA ALA A 142 -2.31 -15.39 -1.80
C ALA A 142 -2.50 -13.90 -1.46
N VAL A 143 -1.47 -13.31 -0.87
CA VAL A 143 -1.35 -11.86 -0.67
C VAL A 143 -0.23 -11.34 -1.54
N ILE A 144 -0.52 -10.32 -2.35
CA ILE A 144 0.46 -9.66 -3.21
C ILE A 144 0.63 -8.20 -2.77
N ILE A 145 1.84 -7.77 -2.45
CA ILE A 145 2.14 -6.35 -2.17
C ILE A 145 3.18 -5.88 -3.20
N ILE A 146 2.76 -5.02 -4.13
CA ILE A 146 3.60 -4.62 -5.26
C ILE A 146 3.22 -3.25 -5.81
N GLY A 147 4.21 -2.50 -6.25
CA GLY A 147 3.99 -1.33 -7.11
C GLY A 147 5.01 -0.22 -6.91
N ALA A 148 5.70 -0.20 -5.75
CA ALA A 148 6.70 0.83 -5.48
C ALA A 148 7.81 0.81 -6.54
N ASN A 149 8.32 -0.37 -6.88
CA ASN A 149 9.39 -0.49 -7.88
C ASN A 149 8.94 -0.21 -9.31
N ASP A 150 7.64 -0.33 -9.63
CA ASP A 150 7.13 0.08 -10.94
C ASP A 150 7.18 1.60 -11.13
N ILE A 151 7.05 2.36 -10.03
CA ILE A 151 7.23 3.82 -10.03
C ILE A 151 8.71 4.18 -10.16
N THR A 152 9.59 3.57 -9.37
CA THR A 152 11.03 3.89 -9.39
C THR A 152 11.72 3.43 -10.68
N ALA A 153 11.27 2.32 -11.29
CA ALA A 153 11.73 1.84 -12.59
C ALA A 153 11.06 2.54 -13.78
N LEU A 154 10.13 3.47 -13.53
CA LEU A 154 9.36 4.20 -14.55
C LEU A 154 8.60 3.29 -15.52
N ASN A 155 8.14 2.12 -15.06
CA ASN A 155 7.31 1.23 -15.86
C ASN A 155 5.96 1.89 -16.20
N GLY A 156 5.39 1.56 -17.35
CA GLY A 156 4.08 2.08 -17.77
C GLY A 156 2.95 1.60 -16.85
N VAL A 157 2.08 2.52 -16.42
CA VAL A 157 0.98 2.24 -15.47
C VAL A 157 0.05 1.13 -15.95
N GLY A 158 -0.48 1.25 -17.18
CA GLY A 158 -1.38 0.25 -17.76
C GLY A 158 -0.74 -1.14 -17.88
N PRO A 159 0.44 -1.27 -18.53
CA PRO A 159 1.16 -2.54 -18.60
C PRO A 159 1.48 -3.16 -17.23
N SER A 160 1.85 -2.35 -16.24
CA SER A 160 2.12 -2.85 -14.89
C SER A 160 0.87 -3.38 -14.19
N ALA A 161 -0.27 -2.69 -14.31
CA ALA A 161 -1.54 -3.17 -13.79
C ALA A 161 -2.02 -4.44 -14.52
N GLN A 162 -1.84 -4.52 -15.84
CA GLN A 162 -2.21 -5.70 -16.63
C GLN A 162 -1.41 -6.94 -16.21
N ARG A 163 -0.08 -6.82 -16.04
CA ARG A 163 0.77 -7.94 -15.56
C ARG A 163 0.37 -8.43 -14.17
N LEU A 164 0.00 -7.52 -13.28
CA LEU A 164 -0.54 -7.86 -11.97
C LEU A 164 -1.87 -8.62 -12.10
N GLY A 165 -2.80 -8.12 -12.92
CA GLY A 165 -4.06 -8.80 -13.22
C GLY A 165 -3.86 -10.22 -13.77
N THR A 166 -2.87 -10.43 -14.65
CA THR A 166 -2.51 -11.77 -15.14
C THR A 166 -2.07 -12.70 -14.00
N SER A 167 -1.24 -12.20 -13.08
CA SER A 167 -0.77 -12.98 -11.92
C SER A 167 -1.93 -13.37 -10.99
N VAL A 168 -2.82 -12.41 -10.71
CA VAL A 168 -4.04 -12.64 -9.91
C VAL A 168 -4.94 -13.68 -10.58
N ARG A 169 -5.21 -13.53 -11.88
CA ARG A 169 -6.07 -14.46 -12.64
C ARG A 169 -5.52 -15.88 -12.60
N LYS A 170 -4.20 -16.04 -12.72
CA LYS A 170 -3.55 -17.35 -12.68
C LYS A 170 -3.74 -18.05 -11.32
N LEU A 171 -3.62 -17.31 -10.22
CA LEU A 171 -3.91 -17.81 -8.87
C LEU A 171 -5.40 -18.13 -8.67
N ARG A 172 -6.30 -17.23 -9.08
CA ARG A 172 -7.76 -17.43 -9.00
C ARG A 172 -8.22 -18.65 -9.78
N ASN A 173 -7.66 -18.89 -10.98
CA ASN A 173 -7.95 -20.06 -11.80
C ASN A 173 -7.52 -21.39 -11.13
N ARG A 174 -6.67 -21.34 -10.09
CA ARG A 174 -6.28 -22.48 -9.25
C ARG A 174 -7.05 -22.55 -7.94
N GLY A 175 -8.08 -21.72 -7.77
CA GLY A 175 -8.96 -21.73 -6.60
C GLY A 175 -8.53 -20.83 -5.44
N ALA A 176 -7.34 -20.23 -5.49
CA ALA A 176 -6.82 -19.40 -4.40
C ALA A 176 -7.69 -18.15 -4.16
N VAL A 177 -7.89 -17.73 -2.92
CA VAL A 177 -8.34 -16.35 -2.60
C VAL A 177 -7.15 -15.40 -2.76
N VAL A 178 -7.33 -14.27 -3.44
CA VAL A 178 -6.22 -13.36 -3.76
C VAL A 178 -6.53 -11.95 -3.29
N VAL A 179 -5.71 -11.45 -2.37
CA VAL A 179 -5.76 -10.07 -1.86
C VAL A 179 -4.51 -9.33 -2.33
N VAL A 180 -4.67 -8.07 -2.75
CA VAL A 180 -3.56 -7.28 -3.33
C VAL A 180 -3.45 -5.92 -2.66
N GLY A 181 -2.36 -5.69 -1.94
CA GLY A 181 -1.97 -4.36 -1.49
C GLY A 181 -1.47 -3.53 -2.68
N THR A 182 -2.28 -2.56 -3.11
CA THR A 182 -1.92 -1.70 -4.26
C THR A 182 -0.83 -0.69 -3.90
N CYS A 183 -0.20 -0.10 -4.92
CA CYS A 183 0.90 0.85 -4.81
C CYS A 183 0.68 1.89 -3.69
N PRO A 184 1.68 2.12 -2.81
CA PRO A 184 1.57 3.07 -1.71
C PRO A 184 1.65 4.54 -2.20
N ASP A 185 1.35 5.46 -1.29
CA ASP A 185 1.39 6.90 -1.54
C ASP A 185 2.81 7.47 -1.37
N PHE A 186 3.52 7.63 -2.48
CA PHE A 186 4.86 8.23 -2.53
C PHE A 186 4.93 9.68 -2.02
N GLY A 187 3.79 10.37 -1.88
CA GLY A 187 3.77 11.71 -1.31
C GLY A 187 4.13 11.75 0.18
N LEU A 188 4.09 10.61 0.85
CA LEU A 188 4.42 10.46 2.28
C LEU A 188 5.94 10.40 2.52
N ILE A 189 6.72 10.08 1.49
CA ILE A 189 8.15 9.82 1.62
C ILE A 189 8.89 11.16 1.55
N THR A 190 9.20 11.73 2.70
CA THR A 190 9.81 13.07 2.80
C THR A 190 11.25 13.14 2.33
N ALA A 191 11.95 12.00 2.27
CA ALA A 191 13.27 11.89 1.67
C ALA A 191 13.28 12.17 0.15
N ILE A 192 12.13 12.09 -0.52
CA ILE A 192 12.01 12.46 -1.94
C ILE A 192 11.78 13.98 -2.03
N PRO A 193 12.67 14.75 -2.68
CA PRO A 193 12.53 16.19 -2.78
C PRO A 193 11.43 16.62 -3.76
N GLN A 194 10.99 17.87 -3.66
CA GLN A 194 10.09 18.48 -4.65
C GLN A 194 10.90 19.03 -5.84
N PRO A 195 10.43 18.93 -7.09
CA PRO A 195 9.09 18.49 -7.49
C PRO A 195 8.92 16.98 -7.70
N LEU A 196 10.00 16.19 -7.64
CA LEU A 196 9.97 14.74 -7.91
C LEU A 196 8.93 14.00 -7.07
N ARG A 197 8.79 14.34 -5.79
CA ARG A 197 7.80 13.72 -4.89
C ARG A 197 6.36 13.90 -5.37
N SER A 198 6.00 15.07 -5.89
CA SER A 198 4.66 15.33 -6.41
C SER A 198 4.37 14.51 -7.67
N LEU A 199 5.36 14.35 -8.55
CA LEU A 199 5.25 13.49 -9.73
C LEU A 199 5.15 12.02 -9.34
N ALA A 200 6.00 11.56 -8.42
CA ALA A 200 5.98 10.20 -7.90
C ALA A 200 4.64 9.86 -7.22
N ARG A 201 4.11 10.77 -6.39
CA ARG A 201 2.76 10.67 -5.82
C ARG A 201 1.70 10.51 -6.90
N THR A 202 1.70 11.39 -7.90
CA THR A 202 0.68 11.38 -8.97
C THR A 202 0.71 10.05 -9.73
N ARG A 203 1.91 9.61 -10.13
CA ARG A 203 2.09 8.35 -10.86
C ARG A 203 1.75 7.14 -9.98
N GLY A 204 2.14 7.15 -8.71
CA GLY A 204 1.82 6.11 -7.72
C GLY A 204 0.32 5.94 -7.52
N LEU A 205 -0.42 7.04 -7.35
CA LEU A 205 -1.88 7.00 -7.22
C LEU A 205 -2.58 6.56 -8.51
N GLN A 206 -2.06 6.93 -9.69
CA GLN A 206 -2.55 6.41 -10.96
C GLN A 206 -2.34 4.90 -11.08
N LEU A 207 -1.15 4.41 -10.69
CA LEU A 207 -0.85 2.99 -10.66
C LEU A 207 -1.76 2.24 -9.68
N ALA A 208 -1.94 2.74 -8.45
CA ALA A 208 -2.81 2.11 -7.46
C ALA A 208 -4.25 1.94 -7.97
N ARG A 209 -4.81 2.97 -8.63
CA ARG A 209 -6.14 2.90 -9.26
C ARG A 209 -6.20 1.86 -10.38
N ALA A 210 -5.22 1.86 -11.27
CA ALA A 210 -5.15 0.90 -12.38
C ALA A 210 -5.00 -0.55 -11.88
N GLN A 211 -4.15 -0.76 -10.86
CA GLN A 211 -4.04 -2.05 -10.18
C GLN A 211 -5.38 -2.46 -9.57
N GLY A 212 -6.07 -1.56 -8.87
CA GLY A 212 -7.38 -1.84 -8.30
C GLY A 212 -8.41 -2.30 -9.34
N ALA A 213 -8.46 -1.68 -10.51
CA ALA A 213 -9.33 -2.13 -11.60
C ALA A 213 -8.91 -3.51 -12.15
N ALA A 214 -7.63 -3.71 -12.42
CA ALA A 214 -7.12 -4.96 -12.99
C ALA A 214 -7.27 -6.16 -12.03
N VAL A 215 -7.07 -5.95 -10.73
CA VAL A 215 -7.23 -6.98 -9.69
C VAL A 215 -8.69 -7.41 -9.58
N ARG A 216 -9.65 -6.47 -9.53
CA ARG A 216 -11.09 -6.79 -9.53
C ARG A 216 -11.51 -7.55 -10.79
N ALA A 217 -11.07 -7.09 -11.96
CA ALA A 217 -11.35 -7.75 -13.24
C ALA A 217 -10.71 -9.15 -13.36
N ALA A 218 -9.73 -9.47 -12.51
CA ALA A 218 -9.14 -10.80 -12.39
C ALA A 218 -9.77 -11.66 -11.29
N GLY A 219 -10.78 -11.15 -10.57
CA GLY A 219 -11.48 -11.84 -9.49
C GLY A 219 -10.75 -11.82 -8.15
N GLY A 220 -9.77 -10.93 -7.97
CA GLY A 220 -9.11 -10.69 -6.68
C GLY A 220 -9.64 -9.46 -5.96
N VAL A 221 -9.17 -9.24 -4.73
CA VAL A 221 -9.59 -8.14 -3.86
C VAL A 221 -8.46 -7.12 -3.72
N PRO A 222 -8.57 -5.90 -4.29
CA PRO A 222 -7.57 -4.87 -4.09
C PRO A 222 -7.78 -4.12 -2.77
N VAL A 223 -6.69 -3.94 -2.02
CA VAL A 223 -6.62 -3.13 -0.80
C VAL A 223 -5.89 -1.83 -1.12
N PRO A 224 -6.57 -0.66 -1.06
CA PRO A 224 -6.00 0.62 -1.45
C PRO A 224 -5.07 1.20 -0.37
N LEU A 225 -3.90 0.58 -0.17
CA LEU A 225 -2.93 0.95 0.88
C LEU A 225 -2.54 2.43 0.85
N ALA A 226 -2.41 3.05 -0.34
CA ALA A 226 -2.16 4.48 -0.47
C ALA A 226 -3.21 5.36 0.22
N HIS A 227 -4.47 4.94 0.26
CA HIS A 227 -5.53 5.69 0.93
C HIS A 227 -5.61 5.33 2.41
N LEU A 228 -5.58 4.03 2.72
CA LEU A 228 -5.81 3.51 4.07
C LEU A 228 -4.69 3.85 5.04
N LEU A 229 -3.43 3.78 4.59
CA LEU A 229 -2.27 3.99 5.47
C LEU A 229 -1.87 5.47 5.58
N ALA A 230 -2.25 6.30 4.61
CA ALA A 230 -1.75 7.67 4.54
C ALA A 230 -2.10 8.56 5.75
N PRO A 231 -3.25 8.45 6.43
CA PRO A 231 -3.51 9.18 7.67
C PRO A 231 -2.44 8.92 8.74
N LYS A 232 -2.21 7.65 9.10
CA LYS A 232 -1.26 7.26 10.15
C LYS A 232 0.18 7.62 9.79
N PHE A 233 0.58 7.43 8.53
CA PHE A 233 1.90 7.81 8.05
C PHE A 233 2.14 9.34 8.05
N ARG A 234 1.10 10.16 7.91
CA ARG A 234 1.23 11.63 8.04
C ARG A 234 1.32 12.06 9.49
N GLU A 235 0.56 11.41 10.36
CA GLU A 235 0.47 11.77 11.77
C GLU A 235 1.73 11.33 12.54
N MET A 236 2.25 10.13 12.26
CA MET A 236 3.36 9.52 13.00
C MET A 236 4.47 8.99 12.05
N PRO A 237 5.08 9.84 11.21
CA PRO A 237 6.06 9.39 10.21
C PRO A 237 7.27 8.66 10.82
N GLU A 238 7.77 9.14 11.97
CA GLU A 238 8.94 8.55 12.65
C GLU A 238 8.66 7.15 13.21
N LEU A 239 7.39 6.85 13.53
CA LEU A 239 6.97 5.51 13.97
C LEU A 239 6.68 4.61 12.77
N MET A 240 6.12 5.16 11.68
CA MET A 240 5.58 4.40 10.56
C MET A 240 6.63 4.03 9.50
N PHE A 241 7.69 4.83 9.37
CA PHE A 241 8.81 4.52 8.48
C PHE A 241 9.96 3.84 9.22
N SER A 242 10.67 2.97 8.52
CA SER A 242 11.90 2.37 9.01
C SER A 242 13.03 3.42 9.04
N SER A 243 14.21 3.03 9.54
CA SER A 243 15.40 3.90 9.60
C SER A 243 15.83 4.45 8.23
N ASP A 244 15.45 3.80 7.12
CA ASP A 244 15.71 4.28 5.77
C ASP A 244 14.77 5.41 5.31
N ARG A 245 13.76 5.75 6.12
CA ARG A 245 12.73 6.77 5.85
C ARG A 245 11.99 6.55 4.51
N TYR A 246 11.92 5.30 4.06
CA TYR A 246 11.30 4.90 2.80
C TYR A 246 10.38 3.70 2.96
N HIS A 247 10.88 2.60 3.52
CA HIS A 247 10.09 1.40 3.78
C HIS A 247 9.29 1.55 5.08
N PRO A 248 8.14 0.84 5.22
CA PRO A 248 7.44 0.75 6.48
C PRO A 248 8.35 0.21 7.60
N SER A 249 8.16 0.69 8.82
CA SER A 249 8.67 0.05 10.04
C SER A 249 7.86 -1.19 10.39
N ALA A 250 8.22 -1.90 11.46
CA ALA A 250 7.39 -2.95 12.04
C ALA A 250 5.94 -2.48 12.31
N ALA A 251 5.77 -1.26 12.86
CA ALA A 251 4.44 -0.68 13.08
C ALA A 251 3.72 -0.40 11.76
N GLY A 252 4.42 0.16 10.77
CA GLY A 252 3.85 0.39 9.43
C GLY A 252 3.44 -0.89 8.72
N TYR A 253 4.20 -1.99 8.87
CA TYR A 253 3.84 -3.31 8.36
C TYR A 253 2.65 -3.92 9.09
N ALA A 254 2.56 -3.75 10.42
CA ALA A 254 1.42 -4.20 11.19
C ALA A 254 0.11 -3.54 10.71
N GLU A 255 0.14 -2.23 10.47
CA GLU A 255 -0.98 -1.47 9.90
C GLU A 255 -1.38 -1.97 8.50
N ALA A 256 -0.40 -2.21 7.63
CA ALA A 256 -0.66 -2.76 6.31
C ALA A 256 -1.24 -4.18 6.38
N ALA A 257 -0.70 -5.01 7.27
CA ALA A 257 -1.13 -6.39 7.50
C ALA A 257 -2.56 -6.45 8.02
N GLU A 258 -2.96 -5.56 8.92
CA GLU A 258 -4.33 -5.47 9.43
C GLU A 258 -5.33 -5.19 8.29
N GLN A 259 -5.05 -4.21 7.43
CA GLN A 259 -5.93 -3.88 6.30
C GLN A 259 -6.03 -5.04 5.28
N LEU A 260 -4.92 -5.75 5.05
CA LEU A 260 -4.90 -6.93 4.18
C LEU A 260 -5.66 -8.10 4.80
N LEU A 261 -5.52 -8.29 6.11
CA LEU A 261 -6.20 -9.36 6.85
C LEU A 261 -7.72 -9.15 6.86
N LEU A 262 -8.21 -7.93 7.07
CA LEU A 262 -9.64 -7.63 7.02
C LEU A 262 -10.25 -8.06 5.67
N ALA A 263 -9.62 -7.66 4.57
CA ALA A 263 -10.04 -8.05 3.22
C ALA A 263 -9.93 -9.57 2.99
N LEU A 264 -8.94 -10.20 3.61
CA LEU A 264 -8.76 -11.64 3.52
C LEU A 264 -9.85 -12.41 4.26
N CYS A 265 -10.15 -12.03 5.51
CA CYS A 265 -11.21 -12.66 6.31
C CYS A 265 -12.58 -12.48 5.64
N GLU A 266 -12.88 -11.30 5.12
CA GLU A 266 -14.11 -11.06 4.34
C GLU A 266 -14.20 -12.00 3.14
N ALA A 267 -13.13 -12.13 2.35
CA ALA A 267 -13.10 -13.01 1.18
C ALA A 267 -13.08 -14.51 1.53
N LEU A 268 -12.64 -14.88 2.73
CA LEU A 268 -12.63 -16.26 3.23
C LEU A 268 -13.92 -16.64 3.97
N GLY A 269 -14.69 -15.69 4.49
CA GLY A 269 -15.90 -15.94 5.28
C GLY A 269 -16.95 -16.77 4.54
N GLU A 270 -16.98 -16.70 3.20
CA GLU A 270 -17.84 -17.54 2.36
C GLU A 270 -17.44 -19.03 2.36
N ARG A 271 -16.16 -19.32 2.66
CA ARG A 271 -15.57 -20.68 2.60
C ARG A 271 -15.32 -21.27 3.98
N ILE A 272 -15.03 -20.40 4.96
CA ILE A 272 -14.67 -20.77 6.32
C ILE A 272 -15.58 -19.94 7.24
N PRO A 273 -16.71 -20.51 7.71
CA PRO A 273 -17.67 -19.78 8.53
C PRO A 273 -17.07 -19.19 9.82
N ALA A 274 -16.02 -19.80 10.37
CA ALA A 274 -15.27 -19.28 11.52
C ALA A 274 -14.57 -17.93 11.24
N LEU A 275 -14.37 -17.57 9.98
CA LEU A 275 -13.78 -16.30 9.54
C LEU A 275 -14.82 -15.29 9.03
N ALA A 276 -16.12 -15.64 9.06
CA ALA A 276 -17.16 -14.69 8.73
C ALA A 276 -17.13 -13.54 9.76
N LEU A 277 -16.82 -12.33 9.28
CA LEU A 277 -16.95 -11.13 10.10
C LEU A 277 -18.42 -11.02 10.55
N PRO A 278 -18.70 -10.66 11.82
CA PRO A 278 -20.06 -10.37 12.23
C PRO A 278 -20.63 -9.32 11.28
N ALA A 279 -21.82 -9.58 10.72
CA ALA A 279 -22.48 -8.67 9.80
C ALA A 279 -22.44 -7.27 10.42
N ALA A 280 -21.84 -6.30 9.72
CA ALA A 280 -21.82 -4.93 10.18
C ALA A 280 -23.28 -4.51 10.41
N THR A 281 -23.66 -4.29 11.67
CA THR A 281 -24.94 -3.66 11.99
C THR A 281 -25.00 -2.37 11.17
N PRO A 282 -26.04 -2.17 10.33
CA PRO A 282 -26.11 -0.97 9.53
C PRO A 282 -26.14 0.21 10.50
N VAL A 283 -25.08 1.01 10.49
CA VAL A 283 -25.07 2.30 11.15
C VAL A 283 -26.12 3.12 10.42
N VAL A 284 -27.31 3.18 10.99
CA VAL A 284 -28.36 4.11 10.56
C VAL A 284 -27.71 5.48 10.53
N ALA A 285 -27.60 6.03 9.33
CA ALA A 285 -27.02 7.32 9.07
C ALA A 285 -27.80 8.39 9.87
N ALA A 286 -27.30 8.75 11.05
CA ALA A 286 -27.67 9.96 11.74
C ALA A 286 -27.05 11.15 10.98
N ARG A 287 -27.64 11.46 9.82
CA ARG A 287 -27.35 12.69 9.07
C ARG A 287 -27.93 13.87 9.84
N ARG A 288 -27.07 14.85 10.08
CA ARG A 288 -27.33 16.30 10.22
C ARG A 288 -28.10 16.74 11.47
N THR A 289 -27.35 17.24 12.46
CA THR A 289 -27.50 18.64 12.95
C THR A 289 -26.29 19.01 13.80
N MET A 290 -25.27 19.63 13.18
CA MET A 290 -24.38 20.56 13.88
C MET A 290 -24.41 21.88 13.10
N VAL A 291 -25.30 22.79 13.48
CA VAL A 291 -25.06 24.23 13.43
C VAL A 291 -25.86 24.84 14.59
N SER A 292 -25.28 25.83 15.26
CA SER A 292 -25.84 26.70 16.31
C SER A 292 -25.75 26.21 17.77
N ARG A 293 -24.54 26.16 18.33
CA ARG A 293 -24.29 26.50 19.75
C ARG A 293 -22.94 27.18 19.96
N LEU A 294 -22.71 28.29 19.25
CA LEU A 294 -21.68 29.27 19.59
C LEU A 294 -22.24 30.69 19.38
N TRP A 295 -23.17 31.08 20.26
CA TRP A 295 -23.39 32.49 20.61
C TRP A 295 -24.20 32.58 21.92
N PRO A 296 -23.69 33.21 22.99
CA PRO A 296 -24.49 33.52 24.17
C PRO A 296 -25.49 34.63 23.83
N ARG A 297 -26.78 34.39 24.04
CA ARG A 297 -27.80 35.46 24.01
C ARG A 297 -27.72 36.27 25.32
N PRO A 298 -27.87 37.61 25.28
CA PRO A 298 -27.93 38.43 26.49
C PRO A 298 -29.21 38.14 27.29
N SER A 299 -29.07 38.07 28.61
CA SER A 299 -30.16 37.82 29.57
C SER A 299 -31.09 39.03 29.70
N PRO A 300 -32.43 38.88 29.66
CA PRO A 300 -33.35 39.94 30.01
C PRO A 300 -33.44 40.09 31.54
N ALA A 301 -33.18 41.31 32.02
CA ALA A 301 -33.34 41.69 33.41
C ALA A 301 -34.79 41.50 33.90
N ARG A 302 -34.92 40.99 35.12
CA ARG A 302 -36.16 40.86 35.89
C ARG A 302 -36.77 42.24 36.14
N ALA A 303 -37.99 42.47 35.64
CA ALA A 303 -38.87 43.50 36.17
C ALA A 303 -39.60 42.94 37.39
N THR A 304 -39.16 43.32 38.59
CA THR A 304 -39.93 43.19 39.83
C THR A 304 -40.92 44.33 39.93
N ALA A 305 -42.21 44.02 39.86
CA ALA A 305 -43.27 44.92 40.26
C ALA A 305 -43.34 44.95 41.80
N ALA A 306 -43.20 46.14 42.39
CA ALA A 306 -43.66 46.44 43.73
C ALA A 306 -44.61 47.65 43.62
N ILE A 307 -45.88 47.41 43.90
CA ILE A 307 -46.92 48.42 44.07
C ILE A 307 -47.14 48.58 45.58
N ALA A 308 -46.96 49.79 46.11
CA ALA A 308 -47.60 50.36 47.31
C ALA A 308 -46.97 51.74 47.55
N SER A 309 -47.58 52.84 47.09
CA SER A 309 -48.56 53.68 47.79
C SER A 309 -47.94 54.54 48.91
N GLY A 310 -47.89 55.85 48.63
CA GLY A 310 -47.45 56.95 49.50
C GLY A 310 -47.29 58.22 48.68
#